data_AF-A0A2V9KCK0-F1
#
_entry.id   AF-A0A2V9KCK0-F1
#
_cell.length_a   1.000
_cell.length_b   1.000
_cell.length_c   1.000
_cell.angle_alpha   90.00
_cell.angle_beta   90.00
_cell.angle_gamma   90.00
#
_symmetry.space_group_name_H-M   'P 1'
#
loop_
_entity.id
_entity.type
_entity.pdbx_description
1 polymer ?
#
loop_
_entity_poly.entity_id
_entity_poly.type
_entity_poly.pdbx_seq_one_letter_code
_entity_poly.pdbx_strand_id
1 'polypeptide(L)'
;MIETLLDRAREVYEGLPQEPPTFTQGDLKTEHFWIVPRGLTLIDFDTAHLADPALGIGKFLADLQFWFDTYGLSGIEQAEERFLAGYAQGVPSDRLVRARLFEALELVKISVRRVYLFECDWAARIQRLVSRAKTLLYELDEVRDKAGKHILLHQGTSRREVQYACSNDCSGGALARLPLPAARH
;
A
#
# COMPACT_ATOMS: atom_id res chain seq x y z
N MET A 1 13.92 -19.65 3.56
CA MET A 1 13.55 -18.58 2.59
C MET A 1 12.28 -17.85 3.01
N ILE A 2 11.14 -18.53 3.15
CA ILE A 2 9.89 -17.90 3.64
C ILE A 2 10.02 -17.54 5.12
N GLU A 3 10.59 -18.41 5.95
CA GLU A 3 10.86 -18.12 7.37
C GLU A 3 11.66 -16.83 7.55
N THR A 4 12.80 -16.71 6.85
CA THR A 4 13.63 -15.49 6.84
C THR A 4 12.85 -14.24 6.43
N LEU A 5 11.93 -14.35 5.47
CA LEU A 5 11.07 -13.25 5.04
C LEU A 5 10.10 -12.84 6.17
N LEU A 6 9.47 -13.83 6.82
CA LEU A 6 8.53 -13.58 7.92
C LEU A 6 9.21 -13.03 9.17
N ASP A 7 10.39 -13.56 9.53
CA ASP A 7 11.18 -13.03 10.64
C ASP A 7 11.58 -11.58 10.36
N ARG A 8 12.00 -11.29 9.13
CA ARG A 8 12.32 -9.92 8.73
C ARG A 8 11.09 -9.01 8.77
N ALA A 9 9.95 -9.46 8.26
CA ALA A 9 8.71 -8.71 8.31
C ALA A 9 8.28 -8.41 9.75
N ARG A 10 8.50 -9.35 10.68
CA ARG A 10 8.26 -9.14 12.12
C ARG A 10 9.16 -8.05 12.69
N GLU A 11 10.47 -8.10 12.42
CA GLU A 11 11.41 -7.06 12.86
C GLU A 11 11.04 -5.68 12.33
N VAL A 12 10.60 -5.59 11.07
CA VAL A 12 10.12 -4.34 10.48
C VAL A 12 8.84 -3.88 11.19
N TYR A 13 7.87 -4.77 11.40
CA TYR A 13 6.61 -4.46 12.06
C TYR A 13 6.83 -3.89 13.47
N GLU A 14 7.64 -4.57 14.29
CA GLU A 14 7.91 -4.19 15.68
C GLU A 14 8.63 -2.84 15.80
N GLY A 15 9.38 -2.44 14.78
CA GLY A 15 10.07 -1.15 14.71
C GLY A 15 9.21 0.01 14.23
N LEU A 16 7.98 -0.22 13.77
CA LEU A 16 7.09 0.83 13.24
C LEU A 16 6.12 1.34 14.32
N PRO A 17 5.77 2.64 14.32
CA PRO A 17 4.72 3.18 15.17
C PRO A 17 3.41 2.41 14.98
N GLN A 18 2.89 1.89 16.09
CA GLN A 18 1.66 1.10 16.12
C GLN A 18 0.44 1.99 16.24
N GLU A 19 -0.69 1.54 15.68
CA GLU A 19 -1.98 2.20 15.86
C GLU A 19 -2.97 1.26 16.56
N PRO A 20 -3.96 1.80 17.30
CA PRO A 20 -5.02 0.99 17.87
C PRO A 20 -5.74 0.18 16.79
N PRO A 21 -6.11 -1.09 17.05
CA PRO A 21 -6.92 -1.84 16.12
C PRO A 21 -8.22 -1.12 15.77
N THR A 22 -8.59 -1.14 14.49
CA THR A 22 -9.82 -0.55 13.96
C THR A 22 -10.63 -1.60 13.23
N PHE A 23 -11.89 -1.31 12.95
CA PHE A 23 -12.72 -2.19 12.13
C PHE A 23 -12.10 -2.31 10.72
N THR A 24 -11.81 -3.54 10.33
CA THR A 24 -11.37 -3.89 8.97
C THR A 24 -12.35 -4.87 8.35
N GLN A 25 -12.57 -4.79 7.04
CA GLN A 25 -13.43 -5.76 6.34
C GLN A 25 -12.82 -7.18 6.32
N GLY A 26 -11.51 -7.32 6.55
CA GLY A 26 -10.83 -8.61 6.75
C GLY A 26 -10.38 -9.32 5.47
N ASP A 27 -11.02 -9.05 4.34
CA ASP A 27 -10.72 -9.63 3.03
C ASP A 27 -10.76 -8.63 1.87
N LEU A 28 -10.15 -7.46 2.05
CA LEU A 28 -10.29 -6.35 1.10
C LEU A 28 -9.62 -6.69 -0.25
N LYS A 29 -10.43 -6.92 -1.28
CA LYS A 29 -10.02 -7.33 -2.63
C LYS A 29 -10.87 -6.66 -3.69
N THR A 30 -10.35 -6.60 -4.91
CA THR A 30 -11.04 -6.08 -6.11
C THR A 30 -12.43 -6.66 -6.32
N GLU A 31 -12.60 -7.96 -6.08
CA GLU A 31 -13.87 -8.69 -6.23
C GLU A 31 -14.96 -8.20 -5.24
N HIS A 32 -14.59 -7.54 -4.15
CA HIS A 32 -15.52 -7.06 -3.13
C HIS A 32 -15.96 -5.61 -3.35
N PHE A 33 -15.56 -4.99 -4.46
CA PHE A 33 -16.02 -3.68 -4.85
C PHE A 33 -17.15 -3.79 -5.88
N TRP A 34 -18.35 -3.40 -5.48
CA TRP A 34 -19.47 -3.19 -6.39
C TRP A 34 -19.46 -1.74 -6.88
N ILE A 35 -19.09 -1.53 -8.14
CA ILE A 35 -18.94 -0.20 -8.74
C ILE A 35 -20.12 0.09 -9.67
N VAL A 36 -20.78 1.23 -9.45
CA VAL A 36 -21.87 1.75 -10.30
C VAL A 36 -21.59 3.22 -10.66
N PRO A 37 -22.24 3.80 -11.69
CA PRO A 37 -22.00 5.22 -12.05
C PRO A 37 -22.21 6.21 -10.90
N ARG A 38 -22.98 5.84 -9.87
CA ARG A 38 -23.29 6.68 -8.71
C ARG A 38 -22.34 6.51 -7.53
N GLY A 39 -21.42 5.55 -7.58
CA GLY A 39 -20.49 5.31 -6.49
C GLY A 39 -19.99 3.87 -6.39
N LEU A 40 -19.37 3.60 -5.25
CA LEU A 40 -18.71 2.33 -4.95
C LEU A 40 -19.24 1.82 -3.61
N THR A 41 -19.62 0.54 -3.59
CA THR A 41 -20.08 -0.18 -2.40
C THR A 41 -19.11 -1.31 -2.12
N LEU A 42 -18.60 -1.38 -0.89
CA LEU A 42 -17.85 -2.54 -0.39
C LEU A 42 -18.84 -3.60 0.08
N ILE A 43 -18.62 -4.85 -0.30
CA ILE A 43 -19.43 -6.00 0.10
C ILE A 43 -18.60 -7.04 0.86
N ASP A 44 -19.28 -8.10 1.32
CA ASP A 44 -18.69 -9.29 1.96
C ASP A 44 -17.96 -9.02 3.29
N PHE A 45 -18.70 -8.79 4.38
CA PHE A 45 -18.12 -8.47 5.70
C PHE A 45 -18.04 -9.67 6.65
N ASP A 46 -18.10 -10.89 6.14
CA ASP A 46 -18.10 -12.13 6.94
C ASP A 46 -16.79 -12.35 7.73
N THR A 47 -15.68 -11.84 7.20
CA THR A 47 -14.35 -11.89 7.81
C THR A 47 -13.95 -10.60 8.54
N ALA A 48 -14.90 -9.67 8.72
CA ALA A 48 -14.62 -8.40 9.35
C ALA A 48 -14.24 -8.56 10.84
N HIS A 49 -13.20 -7.85 11.25
CA HIS A 49 -12.67 -7.91 12.62
C HIS A 49 -11.84 -6.66 12.95
N LEU A 50 -11.50 -6.51 14.24
CA LEU A 50 -10.57 -5.48 14.69
C LEU A 50 -9.14 -5.90 14.34
N ALA A 51 -8.44 -5.07 13.57
CA ALA A 51 -7.05 -5.31 13.15
C ALA A 51 -6.30 -3.99 12.93
N ASP A 52 -5.01 -4.07 12.61
CA ASP A 52 -4.24 -2.90 12.21
C ASP A 52 -4.93 -2.20 11.02
N PRO A 53 -5.19 -0.87 11.09
CA PRO A 53 -5.83 -0.13 10.00
C PRO A 53 -5.08 -0.18 8.66
N ALA A 54 -3.79 -0.55 8.66
CA ALA A 54 -3.00 -0.73 7.45
C ALA A 54 -3.23 -2.08 6.74
N LEU A 55 -3.79 -3.08 7.43
CA LEU A 55 -3.94 -4.44 6.91
C LEU A 55 -4.79 -4.48 5.64
N GLY A 56 -5.94 -3.80 5.64
CA GLY A 56 -6.84 -3.76 4.49
C GLY A 56 -6.18 -3.15 3.25
N ILE A 57 -5.40 -2.08 3.44
CA ILE A 57 -4.67 -1.39 2.36
C ILE A 57 -3.64 -2.34 1.74
N GLY A 58 -2.79 -2.96 2.57
CA GLY A 58 -1.76 -3.89 2.09
C GLY A 58 -2.34 -5.09 1.37
N LYS A 59 -3.46 -5.62 1.89
CA LYS A 59 -4.17 -6.73 1.26
C LYS A 59 -4.73 -6.37 -0.12
N PHE A 60 -5.30 -5.18 -0.27
CA PHE A 60 -5.80 -4.70 -1.56
C PHE A 60 -4.67 -4.47 -2.57
N LEU A 61 -3.54 -3.90 -2.15
CA LEU A 61 -2.36 -3.74 -3.02
C LEU A 61 -1.84 -5.10 -3.51
N ALA A 62 -1.76 -6.09 -2.63
CA ALA A 62 -1.35 -7.45 -3.01
C ALA A 62 -2.36 -8.12 -3.98
N ASP A 63 -3.66 -7.85 -3.80
CA ASP A 63 -4.71 -8.33 -4.71
C ASP A 63 -4.61 -7.69 -6.11
N LEU A 64 -4.35 -6.37 -6.18
CA LEU A 64 -4.07 -5.68 -7.44
C LEU A 64 -2.86 -6.31 -8.15
N GLN A 65 -1.75 -6.47 -7.44
CA GLN A 65 -0.52 -7.06 -7.99
C GLN A 65 -0.77 -8.48 -8.52
N PHE A 66 -1.56 -9.29 -7.81
CA PHE A 66 -1.94 -10.63 -8.26
C PHE A 66 -2.74 -10.61 -9.56
N TRP A 67 -3.74 -9.74 -9.68
CA TRP A 67 -4.56 -9.67 -10.89
C TRP A 67 -3.82 -9.10 -12.08
N PHE A 68 -2.97 -8.09 -11.87
CA PHE A 68 -2.12 -7.55 -12.93
C PHE A 68 -1.14 -8.59 -13.46
N ASP A 69 -0.50 -9.37 -12.57
CA ASP A 69 0.38 -10.48 -12.98
C ASP A 69 -0.40 -11.56 -13.75
N THR A 70 -1.56 -11.94 -13.23
CA THR A 70 -2.40 -13.02 -13.80
C THR A 70 -2.87 -12.71 -15.21
N TYR A 71 -3.22 -11.46 -15.48
CA TYR A 71 -3.74 -11.04 -16.79
C TYR A 71 -2.70 -10.34 -17.67
N GLY A 72 -1.43 -10.26 -17.23
CA GLY A 72 -0.37 -9.57 -17.97
C GLY A 72 -0.67 -8.09 -18.21
N LEU A 73 -1.37 -7.44 -17.27
CA LEU A 73 -1.73 -6.02 -17.38
C LEU A 73 -0.52 -5.13 -17.06
N SER A 74 -0.44 -4.00 -17.74
CA SER A 74 0.56 -2.95 -17.46
C SER A 74 -0.04 -1.84 -16.60
N GLY A 75 0.81 -1.07 -15.91
CA GLY A 75 0.38 0.10 -15.14
C GLY A 75 -0.03 -0.19 -13.70
N ILE A 76 0.53 -1.25 -13.09
CA ILE A 76 0.28 -1.57 -11.67
C ILE A 76 0.68 -0.41 -10.76
N GLU A 77 1.81 0.24 -11.04
CA GLU A 77 2.30 1.38 -10.25
C GLU A 77 1.31 2.55 -10.26
N GLN A 78 0.69 2.81 -11.42
CA GLN A 78 -0.31 3.86 -11.58
C GLN A 78 -1.61 3.50 -10.86
N ALA A 79 -2.03 2.24 -10.91
CA ALA A 79 -3.21 1.77 -10.19
C ALA A 79 -3.03 1.88 -8.67
N GLU A 80 -1.87 1.45 -8.15
CA GLU A 80 -1.53 1.59 -6.74
C GLU A 80 -1.44 3.05 -6.32
N GLU A 81 -0.79 3.91 -7.11
CA GLU A 81 -0.68 5.34 -6.85
C GLU A 81 -2.05 5.99 -6.75
N ARG A 82 -2.97 5.70 -7.68
CA ARG A 82 -4.33 6.24 -7.68
C ARG A 82 -5.13 5.77 -6.48
N PHE A 83 -5.03 4.49 -6.13
CA PHE A 83 -5.68 3.95 -4.93
C PHE A 83 -5.15 4.63 -3.66
N LEU A 84 -3.83 4.72 -3.51
CA LEU A 84 -3.20 5.35 -2.36
C LEU A 84 -3.49 6.85 -2.29
N ALA A 85 -3.54 7.56 -3.41
CA ALA A 85 -3.91 8.98 -3.43
C ALA A 85 -5.34 9.21 -2.91
N GLY A 86 -6.27 8.32 -3.24
CA GLY A 86 -7.63 8.37 -2.71
C GLY A 86 -7.71 8.03 -1.21
N TYR A 87 -6.84 7.14 -0.72
CA TYR A 87 -6.83 6.70 0.67
C TYR A 87 -6.02 7.61 1.61
N ALA A 88 -4.92 8.21 1.13
CA ALA A 88 -3.93 8.88 1.97
C ALA A 88 -4.43 10.19 2.61
N GLN A 89 -5.55 10.75 2.14
CA GLN A 89 -6.07 12.01 2.65
C GLN A 89 -6.42 11.90 4.14
N GLY A 90 -5.63 12.57 5.00
CA GLY A 90 -5.82 12.56 6.46
C GLY A 90 -5.31 11.30 7.17
N VAL A 91 -4.59 10.42 6.45
CA VAL A 91 -4.00 9.19 7.01
C VAL A 91 -2.54 9.42 7.39
N PRO A 92 -2.08 8.97 8.57
CA PRO A 92 -0.67 9.04 8.95
C PRO A 92 0.24 8.33 7.93
N SER A 93 1.37 8.94 7.58
CA SER A 93 2.35 8.36 6.64
C SER A 93 2.83 6.97 7.08
N ASP A 94 3.00 6.76 8.38
CA ASP A 94 3.46 5.48 8.95
C ASP A 94 2.46 4.34 8.68
N ARG A 95 1.16 4.65 8.55
CA ARG A 95 0.16 3.66 8.16
C ARG A 95 0.41 3.14 6.75
N LEU A 96 0.84 4.00 5.83
CA LEU A 96 1.18 3.60 4.46
C LEU A 96 2.45 2.75 4.42
N VAL A 97 3.41 3.02 5.30
CA VAL A 97 4.60 2.17 5.48
C VAL A 97 4.20 0.78 5.99
N ARG A 98 3.35 0.69 7.02
CA ARG A 98 2.80 -0.60 7.49
C ARG A 98 1.96 -1.30 6.41
N ALA A 99 1.26 -0.55 5.55
CA ALA A 99 0.48 -1.12 4.45
C ALA A 99 1.38 -1.85 3.43
N ARG A 100 2.53 -1.28 3.06
CA ARG A 100 3.52 -1.94 2.19
C ARG A 100 4.14 -3.18 2.83
N LEU A 101 4.29 -3.19 4.15
CA LEU A 101 4.67 -4.40 4.89
C LEU A 101 3.59 -5.48 4.80
N PHE A 102 2.32 -5.13 5.02
CA PHE A 102 1.21 -6.07 4.90
C PHE A 102 1.00 -6.57 3.47
N GLU A 103 1.27 -5.73 2.46
CA GLU A 103 1.30 -6.14 1.05
C GLU A 103 2.30 -7.26 0.82
N ALA A 104 3.54 -7.13 1.31
CA ALA A 104 4.54 -8.19 1.19
C ALA A 104 4.08 -9.51 1.84
N LEU A 105 3.46 -9.45 3.01
CA LEU A 105 2.92 -10.62 3.70
C LEU A 105 1.74 -11.26 2.95
N GLU A 106 0.83 -10.45 2.43
CA GLU A 106 -0.33 -10.96 1.68
C GLU A 106 0.08 -11.51 0.31
N LEU A 107 1.12 -10.99 -0.34
CA LEU A 107 1.69 -11.58 -1.56
C LEU A 107 2.18 -13.02 -1.34
N VAL A 108 2.89 -13.27 -0.23
CA VAL A 108 3.34 -14.63 0.16
C VAL A 108 2.14 -15.55 0.44
N LYS A 109 1.10 -15.03 1.10
CA LYS A 109 -0.12 -15.79 1.36
C LYS A 109 -0.90 -16.11 0.08
N ILE A 110 -0.99 -15.15 -0.84
CA ILE A 110 -1.61 -15.31 -2.16
C ILE A 110 -0.88 -16.35 -2.98
N SER A 111 0.47 -16.36 -2.98
CA SER A 111 1.24 -17.32 -3.77
C SER A 111 0.96 -18.77 -3.40
N VAL A 112 0.52 -19.03 -2.16
CA VAL A 112 0.15 -20.37 -1.71
C VAL A 112 -1.35 -20.66 -1.89
N ARG A 113 -2.22 -19.65 -1.74
CA ARG A 113 -3.67 -19.85 -1.72
C ARG A 113 -4.38 -19.69 -3.06
N ARG A 114 -3.83 -18.92 -3.99
CA ARG A 114 -4.52 -18.50 -5.23
C ARG A 114 -3.80 -18.89 -6.52
N VAL A 115 -2.58 -19.41 -6.44
CA VAL A 115 -1.89 -20.00 -7.60
C VAL A 115 -2.17 -21.49 -7.63
N TYR A 116 -2.80 -21.97 -8.70
CA TYR A 116 -3.11 -23.39 -8.85
C TYR A 116 -1.87 -24.15 -9.34
N LEU A 117 -1.39 -25.12 -8.56
CA LEU A 117 -0.16 -25.89 -8.84
C LEU A 117 -0.21 -26.74 -10.11
N PHE A 118 -1.36 -26.81 -10.78
CA PHE A 118 -1.56 -27.59 -12.01
C PHE A 118 -1.57 -26.71 -13.27
N GLU A 119 -1.45 -25.38 -13.13
CA GLU A 119 -1.29 -24.47 -14.27
C GLU A 119 0.12 -24.53 -14.83
N CYS A 120 0.29 -24.33 -16.14
CA CYS A 120 1.57 -24.52 -16.81
C CYS A 120 2.70 -23.59 -16.32
N ASP A 121 2.36 -22.44 -15.72
CA ASP A 121 3.32 -21.43 -15.26
C ASP A 121 3.30 -21.22 -13.73
N TRP A 122 2.67 -22.12 -12.96
CA TRP A 122 2.47 -21.98 -11.51
C TRP A 122 3.75 -21.60 -10.75
N ALA A 123 4.88 -22.24 -11.10
CA ALA A 123 6.15 -22.01 -10.43
C ALA A 123 6.68 -20.59 -10.68
N ALA A 124 6.55 -20.12 -11.93
CA ALA A 124 6.94 -18.77 -12.31
C ALA A 124 6.05 -17.72 -11.62
N ARG A 125 4.74 -17.98 -11.51
CA ARG A 125 3.79 -17.11 -10.79
C ARG A 125 4.15 -16.98 -9.30
N ILE A 126 4.38 -18.11 -8.62
CA ILE A 126 4.83 -18.11 -7.22
C ILE A 126 6.13 -17.33 -7.07
N GLN A 127 7.10 -17.56 -7.96
CA GLN A 127 8.39 -16.87 -7.91
C GLN A 127 8.23 -15.35 -8.07
N ARG A 128 7.40 -14.87 -9.00
CA ARG A 128 7.16 -13.43 -9.20
C ARG A 128 6.54 -12.79 -7.96
N LEU A 129 5.52 -13.40 -7.36
CA LEU A 129 4.86 -12.90 -6.15
C LEU A 129 5.82 -12.86 -4.94
N VAL A 130 6.57 -13.95 -4.70
CA VAL A 130 7.53 -14.01 -3.60
C VAL A 130 8.72 -13.07 -3.81
N SER A 131 9.19 -12.91 -5.05
CA SER A 131 10.23 -11.93 -5.37
C SER A 131 9.74 -10.50 -5.12
N ARG A 132 8.51 -10.16 -5.51
CA ARG A 132 7.93 -8.84 -5.24
C ARG A 132 7.82 -8.57 -3.73
N ALA A 133 7.38 -9.55 -2.95
CA ALA A 133 7.33 -9.45 -1.48
C ALA A 133 8.71 -9.16 -0.87
N LYS A 134 9.77 -9.83 -1.37
CA LYS A 134 11.15 -9.55 -0.94
C LYS A 134 11.59 -8.13 -1.30
N THR A 135 11.33 -7.69 -2.53
CA THR A 135 11.66 -6.32 -2.97
C THR A 135 11.02 -5.27 -2.06
N LEU A 136 9.73 -5.42 -1.74
CA LEU A 136 9.04 -4.50 -0.82
C LEU A 136 9.72 -4.44 0.56
N LEU A 137 10.12 -5.58 1.12
CA LEU A 137 10.82 -5.61 2.40
C LEU A 137 12.20 -4.95 2.34
N TYR A 138 12.94 -5.14 1.24
CA TYR A 138 14.22 -4.45 1.03
C TYR A 138 14.04 -2.93 0.91
N GLU A 139 13.02 -2.47 0.19
CA GLU A 139 12.69 -1.05 0.06
C GLU A 139 12.35 -0.44 1.42
N LEU A 140 11.57 -1.15 2.26
CA LEU A 140 11.23 -0.72 3.61
C LEU A 140 12.45 -0.59 4.52
N ASP A 141 13.41 -1.51 4.38
CA ASP A 141 14.67 -1.46 5.11
C ASP A 141 15.50 -0.24 4.73
N GLU A 142 15.59 0.08 3.43
CA GLU A 142 16.28 1.29 2.99
C GLU A 142 15.65 2.56 3.55
N VAL A 143 14.32 2.63 3.58
CA VAL A 143 13.60 3.78 4.14
C VAL A 143 13.90 3.93 5.63
N ARG A 144 13.89 2.81 6.38
CA ARG A 144 14.22 2.80 7.81
C ARG A 144 15.67 3.21 8.07
N ASP A 145 16.62 2.70 7.29
CA ASP A 145 18.03 3.04 7.43
C ASP A 145 18.31 4.52 7.12
N LYS A 146 17.62 5.09 6.11
CA LYS A 146 17.69 6.52 5.78
C LYS A 146 17.09 7.37 6.92
N ALA A 147 15.96 6.96 7.48
CA ALA A 147 15.34 7.64 8.62
C ALA A 147 16.21 7.57 9.89
N GLY A 148 16.79 6.41 10.20
CA GLY A 148 17.70 6.22 11.33
C GLY A 148 18.97 7.05 11.21
N LYS A 149 19.54 7.19 10.01
CA LYS A 149 20.67 8.09 9.73
C LYS A 149 20.31 9.56 9.95
N HIS A 150 19.11 10.00 9.56
CA HIS A 150 18.65 11.37 9.81
C HIS A 150 18.47 11.68 11.31
N ILE A 151 17.96 10.72 12.09
CA ILE A 151 17.81 10.86 13.55
C ILE A 151 19.19 10.94 14.24
N LEU A 152 20.16 10.12 13.82
CA LEU A 152 21.53 10.15 14.37
C LEU A 152 22.28 11.43 14.00
N LEU A 153 22.04 12.03 12.83
CA LEU A 153 22.61 13.33 12.44
C LEU A 153 22.02 14.49 13.25
N HIS A 154 20.74 14.44 13.64
CA HIS A 154 20.11 15.45 14.49
C HIS A 154 20.47 15.33 15.98
N GLN A 155 20.86 14.16 16.46
CA GLN A 155 21.34 13.97 17.84
C GLN A 155 22.79 14.45 18.06
N GLY A 156 23.49 14.87 17.00
CA GLY A 156 24.86 15.42 17.05
C GLY A 156 24.96 16.94 17.24
N THR A 157 23.86 17.69 17.20
CA THR A 157 23.87 19.15 17.38
C THR A 157 22.94 19.57 18.51
N SER A 158 23.56 19.78 19.68
CA SER A 158 22.99 20.34 20.90
C SER A 158 22.21 21.64 20.69
N ARG A 159 21.05 21.72 21.36
CA ARG A 159 20.29 22.90 21.80
C ARG A 159 20.37 24.14 20.90
N ARG A 160 19.29 24.38 20.15
CA ARG A 160 18.59 25.68 20.07
C ARG A 160 17.18 25.47 19.51
N GLU A 161 16.23 26.20 20.08
CA GLU A 161 14.83 26.28 19.68
C GLU A 161 14.69 26.47 18.17
N VAL A 162 13.72 25.80 17.56
CA VAL A 162 13.17 26.22 16.26
C VAL A 162 11.66 26.26 16.40
N GLN A 163 11.15 27.48 16.63
CA GLN A 163 9.79 27.86 16.31
C GLN A 163 9.55 27.63 14.81
N TYR A 164 8.45 26.99 14.45
CA TYR A 164 7.94 27.07 13.10
C TYR A 164 6.80 28.09 13.06
N ALA A 165 7.09 29.28 12.56
CA ALA A 165 6.12 30.24 12.07
C ALA A 165 6.67 30.93 10.81
N CYS A 166 6.13 30.58 9.64
CA CYS A 166 5.71 31.55 8.63
C CYS A 166 4.89 30.86 7.53
N SER A 167 3.61 31.19 7.56
CA SER A 167 2.77 31.51 6.41
C SER A 167 3.51 32.11 5.22
N ASN A 168 3.10 31.74 4.00
CA ASN A 168 2.84 32.73 2.96
C ASN A 168 1.78 32.25 1.97
N ASP A 169 0.84 33.15 1.76
CA ASP A 169 -0.11 33.27 0.66
C ASP A 169 0.48 32.95 -0.72
N CYS A 170 -0.36 32.30 -1.54
CA CYS A 170 -0.39 32.53 -2.99
C CYS A 170 -1.86 32.43 -3.44
N SER A 171 -2.53 33.58 -3.43
CA SER A 171 -3.79 33.80 -4.13
C SER A 171 -3.52 34.23 -5.58
N GLY A 172 -4.22 33.61 -6.53
CA GLY A 172 -4.57 34.22 -7.83
C GLY A 172 -3.94 33.60 -9.08
N GLY A 173 -4.77 33.05 -9.99
CA GLY A 173 -4.36 32.88 -11.38
C GLY A 173 -5.11 31.85 -12.24
N ALA A 174 -6.33 32.18 -12.66
CA ALA A 174 -6.98 31.81 -13.93
C ALA A 174 -7.25 30.32 -14.32
N LEU A 175 -8.55 30.03 -14.35
CA LEU A 175 -9.25 29.02 -15.15
C LEU A 175 -8.75 28.90 -16.60
N ALA A 176 -8.44 27.68 -17.04
CA ALA A 176 -8.51 27.29 -18.44
C ALA A 176 -9.47 26.09 -18.58
N ARG A 177 -10.64 26.36 -19.15
CA ARG A 177 -11.62 25.35 -19.58
C ARG A 177 -11.06 24.59 -20.78
N LEU A 178 -10.96 23.27 -20.69
CA LEU A 178 -10.80 22.41 -21.86
C LEU A 178 -12.18 22.03 -22.43
N PRO A 179 -12.37 22.04 -23.76
CA PRO A 179 -13.66 21.77 -24.39
C PRO A 179 -14.01 20.27 -24.36
N LEU A 180 -15.27 19.98 -24.05
CA LEU A 180 -15.89 18.65 -24.18
C LEU A 180 -16.07 18.30 -25.68
N PRO A 181 -15.83 17.05 -26.10
CA PRO A 181 -16.11 16.61 -27.46
C PRO A 181 -17.62 16.49 -27.70
N ALA A 182 -18.07 16.99 -28.85
CA ALA A 182 -19.45 16.97 -29.31
C ALA A 182 -19.96 15.53 -29.52
N ALA A 183 -21.14 15.24 -28.97
CA ALA A 183 -21.94 14.07 -29.32
C ALA A 183 -22.30 14.13 -30.81
N ARG A 184 -22.07 13.02 -31.53
CA ARG A 184 -22.68 12.80 -32.84
C ARG A 184 -23.91 11.90 -32.66
N HIS A 185 -24.99 12.33 -33.32
CA HIS A 185 -26.27 11.66 -33.45
C HIS A 185 -26.16 10.31 -34.16
#